data_AF-A0A518U914-F1
#
_entry.id   AF-A0A518U914-F1
#
_cell.length_a   1.000
_cell.length_b   1.000
_cell.length_c   1.000
_cell.angle_alpha   90.00
_cell.angle_beta   90.00
_cell.angle_gamma   90.00
#
_symmetry.space_group_name_H-M   'P 1'
#
loop_
_entity.id
_entity.type
_entity.pdbx_description
1 polymer ?
#
loop_
_entity_poly.entity_id
_entity_poly.type
_entity_poly.pdbx_seq_one_letter_code
_entity_poly.pdbx_strand_id
1 'polypeptide(L)'
;MKTPVLALFLALPLAAAGGESGRTNAHEAEPEALGRLFFTPHQRIALERPGDGPAMEDRLRLEGIVRRSSGRKSFWINGRLRHDEAAPPGVEIRFPDRSHAAALIKDDTRTPVMVRVGESIDSASGERQPLIPERSLRIHSRNMP
;
A
#
# COMPACT_ATOMS: atom_id res chain seq x y z
N MET A 1 49.52 18.66 -8.74
CA MET A 1 50.08 20.02 -8.66
C MET A 1 49.03 20.91 -9.32
N LYS A 2 48.37 21.89 -8.70
CA LYS A 2 48.85 22.96 -7.81
C LYS A 2 47.59 23.65 -7.23
N THR A 3 47.43 23.71 -5.91
CA THR A 3 46.72 24.83 -5.24
C THR A 3 47.73 25.98 -5.08
N PRO A 4 47.26 27.24 -5.05
CA PRO A 4 47.05 27.95 -3.77
C PRO A 4 45.80 28.88 -3.83
N VAL A 5 44.97 29.09 -2.78
CA VAL A 5 45.20 29.74 -1.47
C VAL A 5 45.59 31.23 -1.60
N LEU A 6 44.71 32.18 -1.22
CA LEU A 6 44.84 33.08 -0.03
C LEU A 6 44.11 34.45 -0.17
N ALA A 7 43.46 34.86 0.93
CA ALA A 7 43.22 36.22 1.51
C ALA A 7 42.46 37.30 0.69
N LEU A 8 41.31 37.86 1.14
CA LEU A 8 40.97 38.65 2.34
C LEU A 8 41.59 40.07 2.34
N PHE A 9 40.73 41.12 2.33
CA PHE A 9 40.80 42.44 3.04
C PHE A 9 39.69 43.35 2.43
N LEU A 10 38.53 43.61 3.06
CA LEU A 10 38.18 44.51 4.19
C LEU A 10 38.10 46.01 3.83
N ALA A 11 36.89 46.58 3.80
CA ALA A 11 36.59 48.00 4.08
C ALA A 11 35.07 48.25 4.29
N LEU A 12 34.68 48.35 5.57
CA LEU A 12 33.48 49.02 6.11
C LEU A 12 33.74 50.56 6.15
N PRO A 13 32.83 51.45 6.62
CA PRO A 13 31.37 51.41 6.84
C PRO A 13 30.67 52.71 6.34
N LEU A 14 29.39 52.97 6.67
CA LEU A 14 28.96 54.13 7.49
C LEU A 14 27.45 54.43 7.42
N ALA A 15 26.79 54.30 8.59
CA ALA A 15 25.65 55.06 9.15
C ALA A 15 24.33 55.21 8.33
N ALA A 16 23.13 55.34 8.89
CA ALA A 16 22.69 55.69 10.24
C ALA A 16 21.20 55.29 10.43
N ALA A 17 20.76 55.27 11.70
CA ALA A 17 19.38 55.45 12.18
C ALA A 17 18.35 54.36 11.78
N GLY A 18 17.48 53.85 12.64
CA GLY A 18 17.03 54.23 13.97
C GLY A 18 15.73 53.44 14.25
N GLY A 19 15.25 53.44 15.49
CA GLY A 19 13.94 52.85 15.86
C GLY A 19 14.08 51.39 16.30
N GLU A 20 14.37 51.11 17.55
CA GLU A 20 13.38 51.04 18.64
C GLU A 20 12.25 50.04 18.39
N SER A 21 12.20 49.07 19.29
CA SER A 21 11.02 48.36 19.80
C SER A 21 11.11 46.85 19.60
N GLY A 22 11.14 46.17 20.74
CA GLY A 22 11.13 44.73 20.82
C GLY A 22 9.97 44.15 20.02
N ARG A 23 10.30 43.41 18.97
CA ARG A 23 9.51 42.25 18.61
C ARG A 23 10.00 41.12 19.48
N THR A 24 9.30 40.95 20.60
CA THR A 24 9.17 39.66 21.26
C THR A 24 9.06 38.58 20.19
N ASN A 25 9.87 37.54 20.29
CA ASN A 25 9.73 36.32 19.52
C ASN A 25 8.29 35.83 19.68
N ALA A 26 7.43 36.22 18.73
CA ALA A 26 6.19 35.52 18.47
C ALA A 26 6.65 34.19 17.91
N HIS A 27 6.82 33.21 18.80
CA HIS A 27 6.73 31.81 18.44
C HIS A 27 5.29 31.63 17.97
N GLU A 28 5.04 32.00 16.71
CA GLU A 28 3.87 31.61 15.97
C GLU A 28 3.89 30.09 16.03
N ALA A 29 2.94 29.53 16.77
CA ALA A 29 2.81 28.11 16.98
C ALA A 29 2.58 27.47 15.62
N GLU A 30 3.68 27.04 14.99
CA GLU A 30 3.68 26.04 13.93
C GLU A 30 2.84 24.88 14.48
N PRO A 31 1.66 24.58 13.93
CA PRO A 31 0.97 23.37 14.31
C PRO A 31 1.92 22.25 13.93
N GLU A 32 2.40 21.48 14.92
CA GLU A 32 3.18 20.27 14.68
C GLU A 32 2.56 19.53 13.51
N ALA A 33 3.22 19.59 12.36
CA ALA A 33 2.70 19.11 11.11
C ALA A 33 2.69 17.58 11.20
N LEU A 34 1.63 17.03 11.78
CA LEU A 34 1.14 15.71 11.44
C LEU A 34 1.11 15.71 9.91
N GLY A 35 2.14 15.11 9.29
CA GLY A 35 2.33 15.13 7.84
C GLY A 35 0.99 14.81 7.20
N ARG A 36 0.44 15.76 6.43
CA ARG A 36 -0.92 15.68 5.88
C ARG A 36 -1.04 14.41 5.02
N LEU A 37 -1.51 13.33 5.63
CA LEU A 37 -1.89 12.05 5.02
C LEU A 37 -3.22 12.17 4.26
N PHE A 38 -3.48 13.32 3.65
CA PHE A 38 -4.69 13.55 2.87
C PHE A 38 -4.27 13.93 1.46
N PHE A 39 -4.27 12.93 0.58
CA PHE A 39 -4.22 13.13 -0.85
C PHE A 39 -5.27 14.18 -1.27
N THR A 40 -4.90 15.08 -2.18
CA THR A 40 -5.86 15.98 -2.84
C THR A 40 -6.95 15.16 -3.54
N PRO A 41 -8.16 15.71 -3.77
CA PRO A 41 -9.24 14.98 -4.45
C PRO A 41 -8.79 14.34 -5.77
N HIS A 42 -7.99 15.07 -6.56
CA HIS A 42 -7.44 14.57 -7.82
C HIS A 42 -6.46 13.39 -7.63
N GLN A 43 -5.57 13.46 -6.63
CA GLN A 43 -4.64 12.37 -6.31
C GLN A 43 -5.38 11.11 -5.84
N ARG A 44 -6.49 11.28 -5.10
CA ARG A 44 -7.33 10.16 -4.68
C ARG A 44 -7.97 9.45 -5.87
N ILE A 45 -8.51 10.20 -6.83
CA ILE A 45 -9.12 9.64 -8.05
C ILE A 45 -8.09 8.83 -8.86
N ALA A 46 -6.82 9.27 -8.89
CA ALA A 46 -5.76 8.52 -9.56
C ALA A 46 -5.41 7.19 -8.86
N LEU A 47 -5.52 7.12 -7.53
CA LEU A 47 -5.33 5.90 -6.74
C LEU A 47 -6.56 4.99 -6.73
N GLU A 48 -7.77 5.56 -6.76
CA GLU A 48 -9.03 4.84 -6.77
C GLU A 48 -9.31 4.17 -8.12
N ARG A 49 -8.62 4.59 -9.19
CA ARG A 49 -8.67 3.86 -10.46
C ARG A 49 -8.20 2.42 -10.22
N PRO A 50 -9.07 1.43 -10.42
CA PRO A 50 -8.64 0.06 -10.46
C PRO A 50 -7.49 -0.04 -11.45
N GLY A 51 -6.41 -0.73 -11.08
CA GLY A 51 -5.34 -1.02 -12.03
C GLY A 51 -5.90 -1.86 -13.19
N ASP A 52 -6.19 -1.22 -14.31
CA ASP A 52 -6.48 -1.89 -15.58
C ASP A 52 -5.15 -2.27 -16.25
N GLY A 53 -4.39 -3.12 -15.58
CA GLY A 53 -3.28 -3.83 -16.18
C GLY A 53 -3.80 -5.10 -16.88
N PRO A 54 -3.56 -5.27 -18.19
CA PRO A 54 -3.57 -6.59 -18.81
C PRO A 54 -2.24 -7.27 -18.47
N ALA A 55 -2.22 -7.98 -17.35
CA ALA A 55 -1.33 -9.11 -17.20
C ALA A 55 -2.21 -10.19 -16.59
N MET A 56 -2.38 -11.29 -17.32
CA MET A 56 -2.59 -12.57 -16.66
C MET A 56 -1.29 -12.75 -15.88
N GLU A 57 -1.24 -12.23 -14.66
CA GLU A 57 -0.11 -12.48 -13.78
C GLU A 57 -0.04 -14.00 -13.66
N ASP A 58 1.12 -14.59 -13.90
CA ASP A 58 1.38 -16.02 -13.65
C ASP A 58 1.20 -16.39 -12.17
N ARG A 59 0.67 -15.48 -11.34
CA ARG A 59 0.39 -15.67 -9.94
C ARG A 59 -0.98 -15.09 -9.59
N LEU A 60 -1.82 -15.91 -8.97
CA LEU A 60 -3.12 -15.54 -8.42
C LEU A 60 -2.97 -15.34 -6.92
N ARG A 61 -3.22 -14.13 -6.43
CA ARG A 61 -3.29 -13.78 -5.01
C ARG A 61 -4.74 -13.79 -4.55
N LEU A 62 -5.02 -14.50 -3.45
CA LEU A 62 -6.33 -14.48 -2.82
C LEU A 62 -6.27 -13.57 -1.59
N GLU A 63 -6.76 -12.34 -1.71
CA GLU A 63 -6.62 -11.36 -0.62
C GLU A 63 -7.76 -11.41 0.40
N GLY A 64 -8.95 -11.88 0.00
CA GLY A 64 -10.09 -11.92 0.91
C GLY A 64 -11.29 -12.64 0.35
N ILE A 65 -12.13 -13.14 1.25
CA ILE A 65 -13.41 -13.77 0.95
C ILE A 65 -14.46 -13.21 1.92
N VAL A 66 -15.59 -12.78 1.38
CA VAL A 66 -16.78 -12.38 2.12
C VAL A 66 -17.94 -13.25 1.69
N ARG A 67 -18.57 -13.92 2.67
CA ARG A 67 -19.78 -14.71 2.47
C ARG A 67 -20.96 -13.99 3.10
N ARG A 68 -21.95 -13.64 2.28
CA ARG A 68 -23.21 -13.03 2.76
C ARG A 68 -24.12 -14.11 3.32
N SER A 69 -24.99 -13.74 4.25
CA SER A 69 -26.01 -14.65 4.81
C SER A 69 -26.92 -15.27 3.74
N SER A 70 -27.12 -14.58 2.60
CA SER A 70 -27.87 -15.08 1.45
C SER A 70 -27.15 -16.16 0.64
N GLY A 71 -25.97 -16.64 1.07
CA GLY A 71 -25.14 -17.59 0.33
C GLY A 71 -24.25 -16.98 -0.76
N ARG A 72 -24.47 -15.71 -1.13
CA ARG A 72 -23.65 -15.01 -2.14
C ARG A 72 -22.24 -14.78 -1.61
N LYS A 73 -21.25 -14.97 -2.50
CA LYS A 73 -19.83 -14.82 -2.19
C LYS A 73 -19.25 -13.63 -2.92
N SER A 74 -18.27 -12.97 -2.33
CA SER A 74 -17.46 -11.94 -2.97
C SER A 74 -16.03 -12.12 -2.52
N PHE A 75 -15.09 -12.04 -3.44
CA PHE A 75 -13.69 -12.27 -3.14
C PHE A 75 -12.81 -11.33 -3.95
N TRP A 76 -11.59 -11.17 -3.46
CA TRP A 76 -10.56 -10.39 -4.14
C TRP A 76 -9.53 -11.37 -4.68
N ILE A 77 -9.26 -11.24 -5.97
CA ILE A 77 -8.11 -11.87 -6.61
C ILE A 77 -7.30 -10.82 -7.34
N ASN A 78 -6.00 -10.78 -7.09
CA ASN A 78 -5.07 -9.81 -7.66
C ASN A 78 -5.61 -8.37 -7.49
N GLY A 79 -6.14 -8.09 -6.29
CA GLY A 79 -6.75 -6.81 -5.92
C GLY A 79 -8.10 -6.50 -6.59
N ARG A 80 -8.61 -7.37 -7.47
CA ARG A 80 -9.89 -7.15 -8.17
C ARG A 80 -11.03 -7.86 -7.45
N LEU A 81 -12.06 -7.09 -7.13
CA LEU A 81 -13.31 -7.62 -6.59
C LEU A 81 -14.01 -8.47 -7.66
N ARG A 82 -14.45 -9.64 -7.25
CA ARG A 82 -15.26 -10.59 -8.02
C ARG A 82 -16.46 -11.02 -7.17
N HIS A 83 -17.57 -11.28 -7.85
CA HIS A 83 -18.82 -11.68 -7.22
C HIS A 83 -19.19 -13.08 -7.68
N ASP A 84 -19.65 -13.90 -6.74
CA ASP A 84 -19.96 -15.30 -6.95
C ASP A 84 -18.80 -16.07 -7.61
N GLU A 85 -19.03 -17.23 -8.23
CA GLU A 85 -17.99 -18.01 -8.94
C GLU A 85 -17.48 -17.34 -10.24
N ALA A 86 -17.58 -16.02 -10.39
CA ALA A 86 -17.00 -15.25 -11.49
C ALA A 86 -15.47 -15.20 -11.37
N ALA A 87 -14.84 -16.31 -11.73
CA ALA A 87 -13.41 -16.47 -11.79
C ALA A 87 -12.79 -15.73 -13.00
N PRO A 88 -11.48 -15.44 -12.97
CA PRO A 88 -10.75 -15.03 -14.16
C PRO A 88 -10.91 -16.03 -15.31
N PRO A 89 -10.78 -15.60 -16.59
CA PRO A 89 -10.80 -16.52 -17.73
C PRO A 89 -9.79 -17.66 -17.56
N GLY A 90 -10.20 -18.90 -17.84
CA GLY A 90 -9.36 -20.09 -17.72
C GLY A 90 -9.20 -20.66 -16.29
N VAL A 91 -9.76 -19.98 -15.28
CA VAL A 91 -9.67 -20.41 -13.88
C VAL A 91 -11.07 -20.77 -13.37
N GLU A 92 -11.21 -21.92 -12.70
CA GLU A 92 -12.39 -22.28 -11.92
C GLU A 92 -12.07 -22.07 -10.43
N ILE A 93 -12.98 -21.40 -9.71
CA ILE A 93 -12.83 -21.14 -8.28
C ILE A 93 -14.03 -21.71 -7.55
N ARG A 94 -13.78 -22.63 -6.62
CA ARG A 94 -14.81 -23.22 -5.77
C ARG A 94 -14.53 -22.92 -4.31
N PHE A 95 -15.56 -22.53 -3.58
CA PHE A 95 -15.46 -22.26 -2.15
C PHE A 95 -16.02 -23.44 -1.35
N PRO A 96 -15.19 -24.17 -0.57
CA PRO A 96 -15.67 -25.25 0.27
C PRO A 96 -16.64 -24.71 1.33
N ASP A 97 -17.76 -25.38 1.57
CA ASP A 97 -18.81 -24.89 2.49
C ASP A 97 -18.30 -24.63 3.91
N ARG A 98 -17.35 -25.44 4.37
CA ARG A 98 -16.75 -25.34 5.71
C ARG A 98 -15.56 -24.39 5.80
N SER A 99 -15.11 -23.79 4.70
CA SER A 99 -13.97 -22.87 4.68
C SER A 99 -14.42 -21.43 4.43
N HIS A 100 -14.08 -20.54 5.36
CA HIS A 100 -14.30 -19.10 5.22
C HIS A 100 -13.07 -18.36 4.70
N ALA A 101 -11.93 -19.04 4.63
CA ALA A 101 -10.62 -18.43 4.40
C ALA A 101 -9.81 -19.21 3.35
N ALA A 102 -10.45 -20.04 2.53
CA ALA A 102 -9.78 -20.75 1.45
C ALA A 102 -10.71 -20.97 0.26
N ALA A 103 -10.10 -21.06 -0.91
CA ALA A 103 -10.75 -21.40 -2.17
C ALA A 103 -9.97 -22.52 -2.86
N LEU A 104 -10.69 -23.44 -3.50
CA LEU A 104 -10.13 -24.37 -4.46
C LEU A 104 -10.00 -23.64 -5.79
N ILE A 105 -8.77 -23.48 -6.26
CA ILE A 105 -8.47 -22.87 -7.55
C ILE A 105 -8.03 -23.99 -8.48
N LYS A 106 -8.70 -24.10 -9.62
CA LYS A 106 -8.37 -25.02 -10.69
C LYS A 106 -8.10 -24.23 -11.95
N ASP A 107 -6.93 -24.43 -12.53
CA ASP A 107 -6.59 -23.97 -13.88
C ASP A 107 -6.82 -25.14 -14.87
N ASP A 108 -7.01 -24.84 -16.15
CA ASP A 108 -7.42 -25.78 -17.20
C ASP A 108 -6.54 -27.05 -17.23
N THR A 109 -5.25 -26.90 -16.93
CA THR A 109 -4.26 -27.98 -17.02
C THR A 109 -3.94 -28.67 -15.69
N ARG A 110 -4.59 -28.29 -14.57
CA ARG A 110 -4.17 -28.76 -13.23
C ARG A 110 -5.27 -29.39 -12.38
N THR A 111 -4.82 -30.15 -11.39
CA THR A 111 -5.64 -30.57 -10.27
C THR A 111 -6.01 -29.34 -9.41
N PRO A 112 -7.21 -29.31 -8.82
CA PRO A 112 -7.61 -28.21 -7.95
C PRO A 112 -6.68 -28.08 -6.74
N VAL A 113 -6.17 -26.88 -6.49
CA VAL A 113 -5.31 -26.57 -5.34
C VAL A 113 -6.06 -25.70 -4.36
N MET A 114 -5.98 -26.04 -3.06
CA MET A 114 -6.51 -25.19 -2.00
C MET A 114 -5.56 -24.03 -1.72
N VAL A 115 -6.06 -22.81 -1.90
CA VAL A 115 -5.35 -21.55 -1.64
C VAL A 115 -6.07 -20.80 -0.52
N ARG A 116 -5.32 -20.34 0.47
CA ARG A 116 -5.88 -19.58 1.60
C ARG A 116 -5.88 -18.08 1.33
N VAL A 117 -6.73 -17.38 2.07
CA VAL A 117 -6.69 -15.92 2.14
C VAL A 117 -5.33 -15.50 2.68
N GLY A 118 -4.69 -14.56 1.98
CA GLY A 118 -3.31 -14.18 2.27
C GLY A 118 -2.27 -15.11 1.66
N GLU A 119 -2.65 -16.03 0.76
CA GLU A 119 -1.73 -16.80 -0.08
C GLU A 119 -1.82 -16.39 -1.55
N SER A 120 -0.72 -16.67 -2.25
CA SER A 120 -0.58 -16.56 -3.68
C SER A 120 -0.25 -17.92 -4.25
N ILE A 121 -0.76 -18.23 -5.45
CA ILE A 121 -0.44 -19.45 -6.19
C ILE A 121 0.10 -19.09 -7.56
N ASP A 122 1.20 -19.71 -7.95
CA ASP A 122 1.72 -19.61 -9.29
C ASP A 122 0.86 -20.45 -10.27
N SER A 123 0.31 -19.78 -11.27
CA SER A 123 -0.51 -20.31 -12.35
C SER A 123 0.27 -21.20 -13.32
N ALA A 124 1.60 -21.26 -13.29
CA ALA A 124 2.44 -22.15 -14.12
C ALA A 124 2.99 -23.36 -13.35
N SER A 125 3.32 -23.21 -12.07
CA SER A 125 3.93 -24.28 -11.25
C SER A 125 3.00 -24.85 -10.17
N GLY A 126 1.95 -24.12 -9.77
CA GLY A 126 1.13 -24.44 -8.61
C GLY A 126 1.80 -24.16 -7.27
N GLU A 127 2.99 -23.55 -7.27
CA GLU A 127 3.69 -23.19 -6.04
C GLU A 127 2.90 -22.14 -5.27
N ARG A 128 2.73 -22.38 -3.96
CA ARG A 128 2.01 -21.47 -3.07
C ARG A 128 2.99 -20.69 -2.22
N GLN A 129 2.73 -19.39 -2.06
CA GLN A 129 3.52 -18.52 -1.20
C GLN A 129 2.61 -17.59 -0.39
N PRO A 130 2.89 -17.40 0.92
CA PRO A 130 2.15 -16.44 1.73
C PRO A 130 2.44 -15.00 1.27
N LEU A 131 1.42 -14.13 1.28
CA LEU A 131 1.55 -12.70 0.94
C LEU A 131 2.37 -11.93 1.98
N ILE A 132 2.37 -12.40 3.22
CA ILE A 132 3.14 -11.81 4.31
C ILE A 132 4.14 -12.88 4.77
N PRO A 133 5.46 -12.59 4.75
CA PRO A 133 6.45 -13.49 5.31
C PRO A 133 6.14 -13.77 6.77
N GLU A 134 6.36 -15.01 7.24
CA GLU A 134 5.97 -15.47 8.58
C GLU A 134 6.60 -14.68 9.76
N ARG A 135 7.43 -13.67 9.50
CA ARG A 135 8.18 -12.89 10.51
C ARG A 135 8.04 -11.36 10.39
N SER A 136 7.09 -10.81 9.63
CA SER A 136 7.05 -9.36 9.38
C SER A 136 5.94 -8.57 10.11
N LEU A 137 5.25 -9.14 11.10
CA LEU A 137 4.23 -8.39 11.84
C LEU A 137 4.86 -7.54 12.96
N ARG A 138 4.92 -6.22 12.78
CA ARG A 138 5.26 -5.26 13.84
C ARG A 138 3.99 -4.56 14.33
N ILE A 139 3.58 -4.85 15.56
CA ILE A 139 2.42 -4.20 16.21
C ILE A 139 2.96 -3.04 17.06
N HIS A 140 2.58 -1.82 16.72
CA HIS A 140 2.82 -0.65 17.57
C HIS A 140 1.55 -0.42 18.39
N SER A 141 1.53 -0.82 19.66
CA SER A 141 0.46 -0.42 20.57
C SER A 141 0.72 1.00 21.05
N ARG A 142 -0.30 1.88 20.92
CA ARG A 142 -0.31 3.18 21.59
C ARG A 142 -1.06 2.98 22.90
N ASN A 143 -0.38 3.08 24.04
CA ASN A 143 -1.05 3.20 25.32
C ASN A 143 -1.77 4.56 25.34
N MET A 144 -3.10 4.55 25.41
CA MET A 144 -3.86 5.72 25.81
C MET A 144 -3.85 5.79 27.35
N PRO A 145 -3.59 6.97 27.94
CA PRO A 145 -3.64 7.19 29.38
C PRO A 145 -5.07 7.17 29.93
#